data_AF-A0A7C5C270-F1
#
_entry.id   AF-A0A7C5C270-F1
#
_cell.length_a   1.000
_cell.length_b   1.000
_cell.length_c   1.000
_cell.angle_alpha   90.00
_cell.angle_beta   90.00
_cell.angle_gamma   90.00
#
_symmetry.space_group_name_H-M   'P 1'
#
loop_
_entity.id
_entity.type
_entity.pdbx_description
1 polymer ?
#
loop_
_entity_poly.entity_id
_entity_poly.type
_entity_poly.pdbx_seq_one_letter_code
_entity_poly.pdbx_strand_id
1 'polypeptide(L)'
;GWFDYMDSAVNGGDFHVKLTKGDVAYTDPAVKKSFGYIAELARRGYFMPNASSYSWQEAANVLFQGKAGMYLMGQFIKDVAPAEVKDKIDFFKFPVFEGRTEYSVDTPTDGFMIPKNAKNKAAAKKFMAYLATAEAQEMFCKPLGRLAANKKVAVPNADAQRGLDMVLGAKTAMQFYDRDAPEEMAAKGMNAIVDLISNPGQIDTILTNLDKERVRIYAK
;
A
#
# COMPACT_ATOMS: atom_id res chain seq x y z
N GLY A 1 0.64 -2.59 -0.48
CA GLY A 1 1.90 -3.33 -0.28
C GLY A 1 2.26 -4.17 -1.49
N TRP A 2 3.37 -4.92 -1.48
CA TRP A 2 3.76 -5.78 -2.63
C TRP A 2 2.64 -6.75 -3.05
N PHE A 3 1.92 -7.30 -2.07
CA PHE A 3 0.80 -8.19 -2.35
C PHE A 3 -0.38 -7.45 -3.00
N ASP A 4 -0.79 -6.29 -2.49
CA ASP A 4 -1.91 -5.51 -3.05
C ASP A 4 -1.68 -5.18 -4.52
N TYR A 5 -0.48 -4.72 -4.86
CA TYR A 5 -0.12 -4.43 -6.24
C TYR A 5 -0.04 -5.68 -7.11
N MET A 6 0.53 -6.78 -6.61
CA MET A 6 0.60 -8.01 -7.39
C MET A 6 -0.80 -8.60 -7.64
N ASP A 7 -1.61 -8.70 -6.60
CA ASP A 7 -2.95 -9.28 -6.70
C ASP A 7 -3.88 -8.42 -7.54
N SER A 8 -3.88 -7.10 -7.33
CA SER A 8 -4.66 -6.20 -8.16
C SER A 8 -4.16 -6.10 -9.60
N ALA A 9 -2.87 -6.28 -9.87
CA ALA A 9 -2.36 -6.37 -11.24
C ALA A 9 -2.84 -7.65 -11.93
N VAL A 10 -2.76 -8.80 -11.25
CA VAL A 10 -3.12 -10.10 -11.84
C VAL A 10 -4.64 -10.28 -11.94
N ASN A 11 -5.38 -9.91 -10.89
CA ASN A 11 -6.79 -10.22 -10.71
C ASN A 11 -7.71 -9.00 -10.83
N GLY A 12 -7.18 -7.78 -10.67
CA GLY A 12 -7.95 -6.52 -10.71
C GLY A 12 -8.30 -6.04 -9.30
N GLY A 13 -8.49 -4.73 -9.15
CA GLY A 13 -8.77 -4.11 -7.85
C GLY A 13 -10.07 -4.60 -7.21
N ASP A 14 -11.13 -4.81 -7.98
CA ASP A 14 -12.41 -5.32 -7.44
C ASP A 14 -12.28 -6.74 -6.88
N PHE A 15 -11.42 -7.57 -7.47
CA PHE A 15 -11.10 -8.90 -6.93
C PHE A 15 -10.32 -8.75 -5.63
N HIS A 16 -9.30 -7.89 -5.61
CA HIS A 16 -8.51 -7.64 -4.42
C HIS A 16 -9.37 -7.17 -3.24
N VAL A 17 -10.33 -6.28 -3.48
CA VAL A 17 -11.30 -5.81 -2.46
C VAL A 17 -12.16 -6.96 -1.91
N LYS A 18 -12.55 -7.94 -2.73
CA LYS A 18 -13.28 -9.12 -2.24
C LYS A 18 -12.39 -10.01 -1.39
N LEU A 19 -11.13 -10.18 -1.80
CA LEU A 19 -10.15 -10.95 -1.03
C LEU A 19 -9.90 -10.34 0.34
N THR A 20 -9.67 -9.02 0.43
CA THR A 20 -9.45 -8.32 1.70
C THR A 20 -10.69 -8.23 2.58
N LYS A 21 -11.88 -8.52 2.04
CA LYS A 21 -13.12 -8.71 2.81
C LYS A 21 -13.34 -10.14 3.28
N GLY A 22 -12.44 -11.07 2.91
CA GLY A 22 -12.55 -12.49 3.25
C GLY A 22 -13.51 -13.28 2.37
N ASP A 23 -14.06 -12.69 1.31
CA ASP A 23 -15.02 -13.33 0.39
C ASP A 23 -14.35 -14.34 -0.55
N VAL A 24 -13.03 -14.24 -0.73
CA VAL A 24 -12.22 -15.12 -1.58
C VAL A 24 -11.25 -15.90 -0.70
N ALA A 25 -11.08 -17.18 -1.01
CA ALA A 25 -10.11 -18.03 -0.32
C ALA A 25 -8.68 -17.72 -0.77
N TYR A 26 -7.70 -17.78 0.14
CA TYR A 26 -6.29 -17.65 -0.26
C TYR A 26 -5.80 -18.84 -1.09
N THR A 27 -6.51 -19.96 -1.03
CA THR A 27 -6.30 -21.16 -1.87
C THR A 27 -6.95 -21.06 -3.25
N ASP A 28 -7.67 -19.98 -3.55
CA ASP A 28 -8.25 -19.75 -4.87
C ASP A 28 -7.15 -19.73 -5.95
N PRO A 29 -7.34 -20.40 -7.11
CA PRO A 29 -6.35 -20.43 -8.18
C PRO A 29 -5.87 -19.04 -8.64
N ALA A 30 -6.74 -18.02 -8.61
CA ALA A 30 -6.39 -16.65 -8.96
C ALA A 30 -5.45 -16.01 -7.93
N VAL A 31 -5.67 -16.25 -6.63
CA VAL A 31 -4.77 -15.80 -5.56
C VAL A 31 -3.44 -16.54 -5.63
N LYS A 32 -3.49 -17.87 -5.86
CA LYS A 32 -2.29 -18.69 -6.07
C LYS A 32 -1.45 -18.17 -7.24
N LYS A 33 -2.08 -17.68 -8.31
CA LYS A 33 -1.37 -17.05 -9.44
C LYS A 33 -0.63 -15.79 -9.01
N SER A 34 -1.25 -14.89 -8.22
CA SER A 34 -0.61 -13.69 -7.68
C SER A 34 0.61 -14.04 -6.80
N PHE A 35 0.45 -14.95 -5.85
CA PHE A 35 1.55 -15.45 -5.02
C PHE A 35 2.63 -16.17 -5.86
N GLY A 36 2.23 -16.84 -6.94
CA GLY A 36 3.14 -17.50 -7.87
C GLY A 36 4.14 -16.54 -8.50
N TYR A 37 3.71 -15.33 -8.87
CA TYR A 37 4.62 -14.30 -9.37
C TYR A 37 5.58 -13.78 -8.30
N ILE A 38 5.10 -13.56 -7.08
CA ILE A 38 5.98 -13.18 -5.96
C ILE A 38 7.03 -14.28 -5.72
N ALA A 39 6.62 -15.54 -5.72
CA ALA A 39 7.52 -16.68 -5.56
C ALA A 39 8.54 -16.77 -6.72
N GLU A 40 8.14 -16.46 -7.95
CA GLU A 40 9.05 -16.41 -9.09
C GLU A 40 10.11 -15.30 -8.94
N LEU A 41 9.69 -14.08 -8.58
CA LEU A 41 10.60 -12.96 -8.32
C LEU A 41 11.59 -13.30 -7.20
N ALA A 42 11.13 -14.00 -6.15
CA ALA A 42 11.98 -14.47 -5.07
C ALA A 42 12.99 -15.52 -5.54
N ARG A 43 12.59 -16.52 -6.32
CA ARG A 43 13.52 -17.52 -6.89
C ARG A 43 14.57 -16.90 -7.81
N ARG A 44 14.23 -15.82 -8.51
CA ARG A 44 15.16 -15.07 -9.37
C ARG A 44 16.09 -14.13 -8.59
N GLY A 45 15.93 -14.03 -7.27
CA GLY A 45 16.77 -13.18 -6.41
C GLY A 45 16.49 -11.68 -6.56
N TYR A 46 15.27 -11.30 -6.94
CA TYR A 46 14.91 -9.89 -7.15
C TYR A 46 14.47 -9.15 -5.89
N PHE A 47 14.32 -9.86 -4.76
CA PHE A 47 14.16 -9.24 -3.46
C PHE A 47 15.51 -9.17 -2.74
N MET A 48 15.66 -8.16 -1.87
CA MET A 48 16.83 -8.06 -1.01
C MET A 48 16.95 -9.31 -0.12
N PRO A 49 18.17 -9.83 0.10
CA PRO A 49 18.38 -10.88 1.08
C PRO A 49 17.96 -10.39 2.46
N ASN A 50 17.30 -11.26 3.24
CA ASN A 50 16.79 -10.92 4.57
C ASN A 50 15.91 -9.66 4.59
N ALA A 51 15.10 -9.43 3.55
CA ALA A 51 14.25 -8.24 3.42
C ALA A 51 13.39 -7.98 4.67
N SER A 52 12.96 -9.02 5.38
CA SER A 52 12.19 -8.94 6.63
C SER A 52 12.96 -8.37 7.83
N SER A 53 14.28 -8.29 7.75
CA SER A 53 15.14 -7.79 8.82
C SER A 53 15.41 -6.29 8.74
N TYR A 54 14.95 -5.62 7.68
CA TYR A 54 15.14 -4.19 7.49
C TYR A 54 13.87 -3.43 7.87
N SER A 55 14.03 -2.34 8.62
CA SER A 55 13.05 -1.26 8.57
C SER A 55 12.99 -0.68 7.16
N TRP A 56 11.89 -0.02 6.82
CA TRP A 56 11.76 0.58 5.51
C TRP A 56 12.76 1.72 5.28
N GLN A 57 13.17 2.43 6.34
CA GLN A 57 14.19 3.47 6.28
C GLN A 57 15.58 2.86 5.97
N GLU A 58 15.91 1.73 6.60
CA GLU A 58 17.17 1.02 6.30
C GLU A 58 17.17 0.46 4.87
N ALA A 59 16.04 -0.07 4.39
CA ALA A 59 15.90 -0.50 3.00
C ALA A 59 16.02 0.68 2.02
N ALA A 60 15.47 1.86 2.35
CA ALA A 60 15.59 3.07 1.52
C ALA A 60 17.05 3.51 1.33
N ASN A 61 17.91 3.33 2.33
CA ASN A 61 19.35 3.63 2.21
C ASN A 61 20.03 2.80 1.11
N VAL A 62 19.56 1.58 0.85
CA VAL A 62 20.11 0.74 -0.24
C VAL A 62 19.82 1.37 -1.61
N LEU A 63 18.62 1.93 -1.79
CA LEU A 63 18.28 2.72 -2.98
C LEU A 63 19.12 4.01 -3.05
N PHE A 64 19.24 4.75 -1.95
CA PHE A 64 19.96 6.04 -1.94
C PHE A 64 21.45 5.89 -2.23
N GLN A 65 22.04 4.75 -1.86
CA GLN A 65 23.43 4.40 -2.17
C GLN A 65 23.63 3.83 -3.59
N GLY A 66 22.56 3.75 -4.40
CA GLY A 66 22.62 3.18 -5.75
C GLY A 66 22.83 1.67 -5.79
N LYS A 67 22.60 0.97 -4.66
CA LYS A 67 22.76 -0.49 -4.54
C LYS A 67 21.49 -1.26 -4.89
N ALA A 68 20.35 -0.58 -4.98
CA ALA A 68 19.11 -1.09 -5.54
C ALA A 68 18.64 -0.19 -6.68
N GLY A 69 18.09 -0.78 -7.74
CA GLY A 69 17.55 0.00 -8.87
C GLY A 69 16.12 0.49 -8.66
N MET A 70 15.32 -0.21 -7.83
CA MET A 70 13.90 0.09 -7.60
C MET A 70 13.51 -0.24 -6.16
N TYR A 71 12.57 0.52 -5.61
CA TYR A 71 11.91 0.22 -4.33
C TYR A 71 10.43 0.56 -4.42
N LEU A 72 9.56 -0.42 -4.21
CA LEU A 72 8.12 -0.19 -4.09
C LEU A 72 7.81 0.51 -2.76
N MET A 73 7.61 1.82 -2.82
CA MET A 73 7.45 2.67 -1.65
C MET A 73 6.57 3.90 -1.97
N GLY A 74 5.92 4.44 -0.94
CA GLY A 74 5.15 5.69 -1.06
C GLY A 74 6.05 6.91 -1.21
N GLN A 75 5.47 8.04 -1.63
CA GLN A 75 6.22 9.29 -1.82
C GLN A 75 6.95 9.79 -0.57
N PHE A 76 6.55 9.33 0.62
CA PHE A 76 7.23 9.63 1.88
C PHE A 76 8.66 9.10 1.97
N ILE A 77 9.12 8.27 1.03
CA ILE A 77 10.55 7.95 0.91
C ILE A 77 11.43 9.21 0.79
N LYS A 78 10.90 10.28 0.19
CA LYS A 78 11.61 11.57 0.05
C LYS A 78 11.77 12.33 1.37
N ASP A 79 11.09 11.92 2.44
CA ASP A 79 11.21 12.53 3.78
C ASP A 79 12.52 12.13 4.46
N VAL A 80 13.05 10.95 4.13
CA VAL A 80 14.29 10.39 4.70
C VAL A 80 15.44 10.38 3.70
N ALA A 81 15.21 10.81 2.46
CA ALA A 81 16.24 10.90 1.43
C ALA A 81 17.25 12.01 1.77
N PRO A 82 18.57 11.75 1.67
CA PRO A 82 19.59 12.79 1.71
C PRO A 82 19.33 13.87 0.65
N ALA A 83 19.67 15.13 0.94
CA ALA A 83 19.36 16.26 0.07
C ALA A 83 19.94 16.08 -1.35
N GLU A 84 21.14 15.50 -1.45
CA GLU A 84 21.86 15.22 -2.67
C GLU A 84 21.28 14.06 -3.51
N VAL A 85 20.34 13.29 -2.96
CA VAL A 85 19.64 12.18 -3.63
C VAL A 85 18.16 12.50 -3.88
N LYS A 86 17.55 13.35 -3.04
CA LYS A 86 16.10 13.62 -3.06
C LYS A 86 15.53 13.98 -4.43
N ASP A 87 16.23 14.84 -5.17
CA ASP A 87 15.82 15.30 -6.51
C ASP A 87 16.22 14.32 -7.64
N LYS A 88 16.96 13.26 -7.31
CA LYS A 88 17.34 12.17 -8.24
C LYS A 88 16.38 10.98 -8.18
N ILE A 89 15.48 10.96 -7.20
CA ILE A 89 14.48 9.90 -7.05
C ILE A 89 13.28 10.22 -7.96
N ASP A 90 13.06 9.33 -8.92
CA ASP A 90 11.85 9.30 -9.75
C ASP A 90 10.97 8.10 -9.36
N PHE A 91 9.74 8.07 -9.87
CA PHE A 91 8.80 6.98 -9.64
C PHE A 91 7.95 6.71 -10.88
N PHE A 92 7.41 5.50 -10.94
CA PHE A 92 6.48 5.06 -11.97
C PHE A 92 5.44 4.13 -11.35
N LYS A 93 4.32 3.95 -12.06
CA LYS A 93 3.24 3.03 -11.65
C LYS A 93 3.76 1.61 -11.54
N PHE A 94 3.19 0.82 -10.62
CA PHE A 94 3.42 -0.62 -10.63
C PHE A 94 3.02 -1.20 -12.01
N PRO A 95 3.83 -2.11 -12.61
CA PRO A 95 3.53 -2.66 -13.93
C PRO A 95 2.17 -3.34 -14.00
N VAL A 96 1.43 -3.11 -15.08
CA VAL A 96 0.19 -3.84 -15.36
C VAL A 96 0.50 -5.26 -15.83
N PHE A 97 -0.37 -6.20 -15.46
CA PHE A 97 -0.28 -7.56 -15.96
C PHE A 97 -0.70 -7.63 -17.44
N GLU A 98 -0.11 -8.54 -18.21
CA GLU A 98 -0.38 -8.69 -19.63
C GLU A 98 -1.89 -8.83 -19.93
N GLY A 99 -2.35 -8.11 -20.95
CA GLY A 99 -3.76 -8.09 -21.35
C GLY A 99 -4.65 -7.15 -20.54
N ARG A 100 -4.12 -6.44 -19.54
CA ARG A 100 -4.85 -5.42 -18.77
C ARG A 100 -4.32 -4.02 -19.07
N THR A 101 -5.25 -3.08 -19.26
CA THR A 101 -4.98 -1.65 -19.40
C THR A 101 -5.33 -0.86 -18.14
N GLU A 102 -6.23 -1.40 -17.31
CA GLU A 102 -6.61 -0.86 -16.02
C GLU A 102 -5.56 -1.20 -14.95
N TYR A 103 -5.40 -0.32 -13.96
CA TYR A 103 -4.49 -0.50 -12.83
C TYR A 103 -5.14 -0.01 -11.53
N SER A 104 -4.58 -0.48 -10.41
CA SER A 104 -4.96 -0.05 -9.07
C SER A 104 -3.81 0.72 -8.43
N VAL A 105 -4.14 1.51 -7.41
CA VAL A 105 -3.17 2.31 -6.65
C VAL A 105 -3.47 2.21 -5.16
N ASP A 106 -2.44 2.01 -4.34
CA ASP A 106 -2.54 2.26 -2.90
C ASP A 106 -2.48 3.77 -2.66
N THR A 107 -3.55 4.32 -2.09
CA THR A 107 -3.63 5.71 -1.66
C THR A 107 -4.24 5.78 -0.26
N PRO A 108 -3.49 5.34 0.77
CA PRO A 108 -3.96 5.40 2.15
C PRO A 108 -4.31 6.84 2.51
N THR A 109 -5.56 7.04 2.93
CA THR A 109 -6.11 8.35 3.26
C THR A 109 -6.30 8.43 4.76
N ASP A 110 -5.63 9.41 5.37
CA ASP A 110 -5.81 9.69 6.78
C ASP A 110 -7.02 10.61 7.01
N GLY A 111 -7.63 10.49 8.18
CA GLY A 111 -8.80 11.28 8.54
C GLY A 111 -8.93 11.44 10.04
N PHE A 112 -9.93 12.22 10.43
CA PHE A 112 -10.26 12.47 11.82
C PHE A 112 -11.68 11.99 12.11
N MET A 113 -11.89 11.40 13.28
CA MET A 113 -13.19 10.85 13.70
C MET A 113 -13.56 11.41 15.08
N ILE A 114 -14.84 11.68 15.28
CA ILE A 114 -15.37 12.03 16.61
C ILE A 114 -15.84 10.73 17.28
N PRO A 115 -15.25 10.31 18.41
CA PRO A 115 -15.71 9.12 19.13
C PRO A 115 -17.19 9.23 19.52
N LYS A 116 -17.93 8.11 19.43
CA LYS A 116 -19.36 8.05 19.78
C LYS A 116 -19.65 8.60 21.18
N ASN A 117 -18.72 8.41 22.12
CA ASN A 117 -18.85 8.80 23.52
C ASN A 117 -18.07 10.08 23.88
N ALA A 118 -17.70 10.91 22.90
CA ALA A 118 -16.99 12.17 23.16
C ALA A 118 -17.81 13.09 24.08
N LYS A 119 -17.17 13.61 25.15
CA LYS A 119 -17.82 14.46 26.16
C LYS A 119 -18.33 15.79 25.60
N ASN A 120 -17.61 16.38 24.64
CA ASN A 120 -17.96 17.67 24.02
C ASN A 120 -18.08 17.56 22.50
N LYS A 121 -19.15 16.92 22.02
CA LYS A 121 -19.41 16.73 20.59
C LYS A 121 -19.57 18.05 19.83
N ALA A 122 -20.08 19.09 20.48
CA ALA A 122 -20.30 20.40 19.84
C ALA A 122 -18.96 21.06 19.47
N ALA A 123 -18.01 21.12 20.41
CA ALA A 123 -16.67 21.64 20.14
C ALA A 123 -15.92 20.76 19.13
N ALA A 124 -16.00 19.43 19.27
CA ALA A 124 -15.37 18.50 18.32
C ALA A 124 -15.86 18.72 16.88
N LYS A 125 -17.17 18.91 16.66
CA LYS A 125 -17.72 19.22 15.34
C LYS A 125 -17.20 20.55 14.78
N LYS A 126 -17.07 21.58 15.61
CA LYS A 126 -16.47 22.87 15.19
C LYS A 126 -15.02 22.70 14.76
N PHE A 127 -14.24 21.93 15.52
CA PHE A 127 -12.85 21.65 15.16
C PHE A 127 -12.72 20.81 13.87
N MET A 128 -13.56 19.78 13.71
CA MET A 128 -13.64 18.99 12.48
C MET A 128 -13.99 19.86 11.26
N ALA A 129 -14.90 20.83 11.41
CA ALA A 129 -15.23 21.77 10.34
C ALA A 129 -14.03 22.66 9.97
N TYR A 130 -13.22 23.08 10.96
CA TYR A 130 -11.97 23.80 10.71
C TYR A 130 -10.94 22.92 9.97
N LEU A 131 -10.71 21.69 10.42
CA LEU A 131 -9.79 20.75 9.76
C LEU A 131 -10.19 20.41 8.31
N ALA A 132 -11.47 20.53 7.97
CA ALA A 132 -11.96 20.35 6.61
C ALA A 132 -11.74 21.56 5.68
N THR A 133 -11.32 22.71 6.21
CA THR A 133 -11.07 23.92 5.40
C THR A 133 -9.84 23.75 4.51
N ALA A 134 -9.79 24.51 3.41
CA ALA A 134 -8.63 24.50 2.53
C ALA A 134 -7.38 25.04 3.25
N GLU A 135 -7.53 26.08 4.06
CA GLU A 135 -6.44 26.69 4.83
C GLU A 135 -5.79 25.68 5.80
N ALA A 136 -6.61 24.98 6.60
CA ALA A 136 -6.09 24.01 7.56
C ALA A 136 -5.36 22.84 6.87
N GLN A 137 -5.91 22.34 5.76
CA GLN A 137 -5.26 21.27 5.00
C GLN A 137 -4.01 21.74 4.26
N GLU A 138 -4.01 22.95 3.67
CA GLU A 138 -2.81 23.51 3.02
C GLU A 138 -1.68 23.67 4.04
N MET A 139 -1.98 24.20 5.23
CA MET A 139 -1.02 24.37 6.32
C MET A 139 -0.33 23.05 6.69
N PHE A 140 -1.07 21.95 6.69
CA PHE A 140 -0.54 20.62 7.00
C PHE A 140 0.20 19.97 5.83
N CYS A 141 -0.40 19.98 4.64
CA CYS A 141 0.06 19.21 3.49
C CYS A 141 1.25 19.85 2.76
N LYS A 142 1.30 21.18 2.67
CA LYS A 142 2.30 21.92 1.89
C LYS A 142 3.74 21.71 2.38
N PRO A 143 4.06 21.79 3.70
CA PRO A 143 5.42 21.54 4.19
C PRO A 143 5.89 20.11 3.93
N LEU A 144 4.96 19.16 3.87
CA LEU A 144 5.24 17.75 3.62
C LEU A 144 5.26 17.40 2.11
N GLY A 145 4.89 18.34 1.24
CA GLY A 145 4.73 18.08 -0.19
C GLY A 145 3.64 17.04 -0.48
N ARG A 146 2.61 16.92 0.36
CA ARG A 146 1.52 15.93 0.25
C ARG A 146 0.29 16.49 -0.43
N LEU A 147 -0.51 15.59 -1.00
CA LEU A 147 -1.84 15.93 -1.49
C LEU A 147 -2.81 16.14 -0.32
N ALA A 148 -3.65 17.16 -0.42
CA ALA A 148 -4.78 17.36 0.48
C ALA A 148 -6.03 16.72 -0.09
N ALA A 149 -6.94 16.25 0.78
CA ALA A 149 -8.24 15.73 0.37
C ALA A 149 -9.17 16.85 -0.15
N ASN A 150 -8.99 18.07 0.35
CA ASN A 150 -9.74 19.24 -0.09
C ASN A 150 -9.24 19.73 -1.46
N LYS A 151 -10.08 19.56 -2.49
CA LYS A 151 -9.79 19.91 -3.88
C LYS A 151 -9.50 21.40 -4.14
N LYS A 152 -9.72 22.27 -3.16
CA LYS A 152 -9.39 23.71 -3.24
C LYS A 152 -7.93 24.01 -2.87
N VAL A 153 -7.22 23.05 -2.28
CA VAL A 153 -5.79 23.15 -2.00
C VAL A 153 -5.02 22.84 -3.27
N ALA A 154 -4.10 23.72 -3.66
CA ALA A 154 -3.26 23.49 -4.81
C ALA A 154 -2.32 22.30 -4.60
N VAL A 155 -2.04 21.57 -5.67
CA VAL A 155 -1.05 20.49 -5.65
C VAL A 155 0.33 21.08 -5.38
N PRO A 156 1.11 20.54 -4.42
CA PRO A 156 2.26 21.25 -3.88
C PRO A 156 3.49 21.27 -4.80
N ASN A 157 3.62 20.31 -5.72
CA ASN A 157 4.77 20.20 -6.64
C ASN A 157 4.46 19.25 -7.81
N ALA A 158 5.37 19.16 -8.78
CA ALA A 158 5.21 18.32 -9.98
C ALA A 158 5.11 16.80 -9.66
N ASP A 159 5.82 16.30 -8.64
CA ASP A 159 5.73 14.89 -8.25
C ASP A 159 4.38 14.56 -7.63
N ALA A 160 3.84 15.47 -6.81
CA ALA A 160 2.50 15.35 -6.26
C ALA A 160 1.45 15.42 -7.37
N GLN A 161 1.68 16.21 -8.43
CA GLN A 161 0.78 16.25 -9.59
C GLN A 161 0.78 14.92 -10.35
N ARG A 162 1.96 14.36 -10.66
CA ARG A 162 2.08 13.03 -11.27
C ARG A 162 1.43 11.95 -10.40
N GLY A 163 1.58 12.05 -9.08
CA GLY A 163 0.94 11.17 -8.11
C GLY A 163 -0.59 11.31 -8.15
N LEU A 164 -1.11 12.53 -8.22
CA LEU A 164 -2.54 12.80 -8.34
C LEU A 164 -3.10 12.25 -9.66
N ASP A 165 -2.42 12.44 -10.78
CA ASP A 165 -2.84 11.92 -12.08
C ASP A 165 -2.88 10.38 -12.07
N MET A 166 -1.91 9.75 -11.41
CA MET A 166 -1.90 8.31 -11.16
C MET A 166 -3.08 7.86 -10.29
N VAL A 167 -3.44 8.63 -9.26
CA VAL A 167 -4.59 8.32 -8.41
C VAL A 167 -5.91 8.48 -9.17
N LEU A 168 -6.09 9.58 -9.89
CA LEU A 168 -7.32 9.87 -10.64
C LEU A 168 -7.51 8.95 -11.85
N GLY A 169 -6.42 8.44 -12.42
CA GLY A 169 -6.47 7.49 -13.53
C GLY A 169 -6.58 6.03 -13.12
N ALA A 170 -6.49 5.70 -11.83
CA ALA A 170 -6.60 4.33 -11.35
C ALA A 170 -8.06 3.85 -11.40
N LYS A 171 -8.28 2.59 -11.75
CA LYS A 171 -9.60 1.95 -11.70
C LYS A 171 -10.07 1.77 -10.26
N THR A 172 -9.13 1.41 -9.38
CA THR A 172 -9.40 1.13 -7.97
C THR A 172 -8.34 1.83 -7.11
N ALA A 173 -8.81 2.53 -6.08
CA ALA A 173 -8.00 3.10 -5.02
C ALA A 173 -8.10 2.19 -3.79
N MET A 174 -6.97 1.63 -3.37
CA MET A 174 -6.83 0.74 -2.22
C MET A 174 -6.25 1.52 -1.04
N GLN A 175 -6.43 1.02 0.18
CA GLN A 175 -5.95 1.68 1.41
C GLN A 175 -4.70 1.02 1.99
N PHE A 176 -4.07 0.09 1.26
CA PHE A 176 -3.08 -0.87 1.73
C PHE A 176 -3.71 -2.02 2.51
N TYR A 177 -3.12 -3.21 2.38
CA TYR A 177 -3.61 -4.46 2.94
C TYR A 177 -3.99 -4.39 4.43
N ASP A 178 -3.21 -3.66 5.22
CA ASP A 178 -3.41 -3.51 6.67
C ASP A 178 -4.54 -2.55 7.06
N ARG A 179 -5.09 -1.82 6.10
CA ARG A 179 -6.31 -1.00 6.24
C ARG A 179 -7.51 -1.60 5.53
N ASP A 180 -7.27 -2.41 4.48
CA ASP A 180 -8.32 -3.06 3.70
C ASP A 180 -8.78 -4.40 4.31
N ALA A 181 -7.92 -5.09 5.07
CA ALA A 181 -8.26 -6.29 5.83
C ALA A 181 -8.26 -6.04 7.36
N PRO A 182 -8.92 -6.88 8.18
CA PRO A 182 -8.75 -6.83 9.63
C PRO A 182 -7.28 -6.94 10.03
N GLU A 183 -6.85 -6.20 11.05
CA GLU A 183 -5.46 -6.17 11.53
C GLU A 183 -4.86 -7.57 11.72
N GLU A 184 -5.63 -8.48 12.33
CA GLU A 184 -5.21 -9.87 12.55
C GLU A 184 -4.94 -10.60 11.22
N MET A 185 -5.76 -10.36 10.19
CA MET A 185 -5.58 -10.95 8.86
C MET A 185 -4.40 -10.32 8.13
N ALA A 186 -4.23 -9.01 8.26
CA ALA A 186 -3.12 -8.27 7.68
C ALA A 186 -1.77 -8.81 8.18
N ALA A 187 -1.65 -9.01 9.49
CA ALA A 187 -0.45 -9.59 10.12
C ALA A 187 -0.16 -11.01 9.61
N LYS A 188 -1.18 -11.87 9.50
CA LYS A 188 -1.02 -13.23 8.97
C LYS A 188 -0.61 -13.23 7.50
N GLY A 189 -1.21 -12.35 6.69
CA GLY A 189 -0.85 -12.22 5.28
C GLY A 189 0.58 -11.69 5.08
N MET A 190 1.01 -10.72 5.89
CA MET A 190 2.40 -10.24 5.85
C MET A 190 3.41 -11.35 6.15
N ASN A 191 3.15 -12.14 7.20
CA ASN A 191 3.99 -13.30 7.52
C ASN A 191 4.03 -14.31 6.37
N ALA A 192 2.88 -14.60 5.75
CA ALA A 192 2.82 -15.52 4.62
C ALA A 192 3.62 -15.01 3.40
N ILE A 193 3.64 -13.70 3.13
CA ILE A 193 4.44 -13.11 2.06
C ILE A 193 5.94 -13.23 2.38
N VAL A 194 6.35 -12.94 3.62
CA VAL A 194 7.74 -13.10 4.05
C VAL A 194 8.17 -14.58 3.94
N ASP A 195 7.35 -15.50 4.45
CA ASP A 195 7.59 -16.93 4.37
C ASP A 195 7.71 -17.41 2.93
N LEU A 196 6.88 -16.87 2.01
CA LEU A 196 6.94 -17.19 0.59
C LEU A 196 8.23 -16.68 -0.07
N ILE A 197 8.66 -15.46 0.26
CA ILE A 197 9.91 -14.89 -0.27
C ILE A 197 11.10 -15.75 0.17
N SER A 198 11.11 -16.21 1.43
CA SER A 198 12.16 -17.10 1.95
C SER A 198 12.04 -18.54 1.44
N ASN A 199 10.82 -19.03 1.21
CA ASN A 199 10.53 -20.42 0.88
C ASN A 199 9.57 -20.54 -0.32
N PRO A 200 9.96 -20.07 -1.52
CA PRO A 200 9.04 -19.98 -2.65
C PRO A 200 8.53 -21.34 -3.16
N GLY A 201 9.15 -22.46 -2.75
CA GLY A 201 8.67 -23.81 -3.04
C GLY A 201 7.47 -24.26 -2.19
N GLN A 202 7.11 -23.53 -1.12
CA GLN A 202 6.07 -23.93 -0.16
C GLN A 202 4.73 -23.21 -0.37
N ILE A 203 4.50 -22.61 -1.55
CA ILE A 203 3.32 -21.80 -1.85
C ILE A 203 1.99 -22.47 -1.44
N ASP A 204 1.81 -23.76 -1.74
CA ASP A 204 0.57 -24.47 -1.43
C ASP A 204 0.32 -24.61 0.07
N THR A 205 1.36 -24.94 0.84
CA THR A 205 1.29 -25.05 2.29
C THR A 205 1.01 -23.68 2.93
N ILE A 206 1.70 -22.64 2.45
CA ILE A 206 1.55 -21.26 2.94
C ILE A 206 0.11 -20.77 2.71
N LEU A 207 -0.41 -20.92 1.50
CA LEU A 207 -1.78 -20.48 1.16
C LEU A 207 -2.84 -21.28 1.91
N THR A 208 -2.64 -22.59 2.08
CA THR A 208 -3.54 -23.44 2.89
C THR A 208 -3.60 -22.97 4.33
N ASN A 209 -2.45 -22.63 4.94
CA ASN A 209 -2.40 -22.14 6.31
C ASN A 209 -2.99 -20.73 6.44
N LEU A 210 -2.72 -19.86 5.46
CA LEU A 210 -3.29 -18.51 5.44
C LEU A 210 -4.82 -18.54 5.29
N ASP A 211 -5.36 -19.45 4.48
CA ASP A 211 -6.81 -19.58 4.32
C ASP A 211 -7.52 -20.09 5.59
N LYS A 212 -6.87 -20.99 6.35
CA LYS A 212 -7.39 -21.38 7.68
C LYS A 212 -7.51 -20.19 8.61
N GLU A 213 -6.52 -19.28 8.60
CA GLU A 213 -6.57 -18.04 9.37
C GLU A 213 -7.70 -17.13 8.87
N ARG A 214 -7.88 -16.98 7.55
CA ARG A 214 -9.02 -16.24 6.98
C ARG A 214 -10.34 -16.77 7.52
N VAL A 215 -10.62 -18.07 7.39
CA VAL A 215 -11.87 -18.67 7.89
C VAL A 215 -12.09 -18.35 9.37
N ARG A 216 -11.05 -18.48 10.20
CA ARG A 216 -11.13 -18.19 11.64
C ARG A 216 -11.39 -16.71 11.94
N ILE A 217 -10.74 -15.81 11.22
CA ILE A 217 -10.78 -14.36 11.50
C ILE A 217 -12.11 -13.76 11.06
N TYR A 218 -12.60 -14.12 9.87
CA TYR A 218 -13.83 -13.57 9.29
C TYR A 218 -15.11 -14.27 9.76
N ALA A 219 -15.02 -15.34 10.55
CA ALA A 219 -16.18 -15.96 11.20
C ALA A 219 -16.67 -15.20 12.46
N LYS A 220 -15.95 -14.16 12.89
CA LYS A 220 -16.29 -13.31 14.04
C LYS A 220 -17.26 -12.19 13.64
#